data_AF-A0A2D4WR35-F1
#
_entry.id   AF-A0A2D4WR35-F1
#
_cell.length_a   1.000
_cell.length_b   1.000
_cell.length_c   1.000
_cell.angle_alpha   90.00
_cell.angle_beta   90.00
_cell.angle_gamma   90.00
#
_symmetry.space_group_name_H-M   'P 1'
#
loop_
_entity.id
_entity.type
_entity.pdbx_description
1 polymer ?
#
loop_
_entity_poly.entity_id
_entity_poly.type
_entity_poly.pdbx_seq_one_letter_code
_entity_poly.pdbx_strand_id
1 'polypeptide(L)'
;GFDALSGLMRWDPVSSSWLAPSEVEESLRISFITLQTVIEDDAIAGFDLAVQPDGGWHRHMNFELLPDDSNTRLDGIYRFDLLLYATEGLEDSEPFSILFDYNALSQDVDDAIDSMYETAPCPGDLDGDGTVGGGDLATLLAEWGLLSETSDLSGDGFVGGEDLSILLGRWGVCSE
;
A
#
# COMPACT_ATOMS: atom_id res chain seq x y z
N GLY A 1 2.42 -8.14 20.53
CA GLY A 1 3.30 -8.83 19.58
C GLY A 1 3.15 -8.14 18.25
N PHE A 2 2.99 -8.92 17.19
CA PHE A 2 2.58 -8.42 15.89
C PHE A 2 1.67 -9.44 15.22
N ASP A 3 0.82 -8.98 14.30
CA ASP A 3 0.09 -9.82 13.35
C ASP A 3 0.36 -9.34 11.93
N ALA A 4 0.51 -10.26 10.99
CA ALA A 4 0.56 -9.95 9.57
C ALA A 4 -0.87 -9.86 9.05
N LEU A 5 -1.25 -8.70 8.53
CA LEU A 5 -2.62 -8.40 8.10
C LEU A 5 -2.92 -8.88 6.67
N SER A 6 -1.88 -9.26 5.93
CA SER A 6 -1.96 -9.76 4.58
C SER A 6 -0.95 -10.89 4.37
N GLY A 7 -1.17 -11.67 3.31
CA GLY A 7 -0.10 -12.47 2.73
C GLY A 7 1.00 -11.62 2.09
N LEU A 8 2.02 -12.31 1.58
CA LEU A 8 3.19 -11.68 0.95
C LEU A 8 2.83 -11.16 -0.44
N MET A 9 3.07 -9.88 -0.69
CA MET A 9 2.88 -9.26 -2.01
C MET A 9 4.23 -8.99 -2.66
N ARG A 10 4.26 -8.94 -4.00
CA ARG A 10 5.47 -8.63 -4.78
C ARG A 10 5.17 -7.58 -5.84
N TRP A 11 6.06 -6.60 -6.00
CA TRP A 11 5.95 -5.59 -7.04
C TRP A 11 6.11 -6.21 -8.43
N ASP A 12 5.17 -5.92 -9.33
CA ASP A 12 5.30 -6.23 -10.75
C ASP A 12 5.65 -4.96 -11.54
N PRO A 13 6.90 -4.82 -12.02
CA PRO A 13 7.33 -3.65 -12.77
C PRO A 13 6.69 -3.56 -14.17
N VAL A 14 6.07 -4.63 -14.67
CA VAL A 14 5.40 -4.60 -15.98
C VAL A 14 4.04 -3.93 -15.90
N SER A 15 3.27 -4.23 -14.86
CA SER A 15 1.95 -3.63 -14.62
C SER A 15 2.00 -2.39 -13.71
N SER A 16 3.17 -2.08 -13.13
CA SER A 16 3.33 -1.03 -12.11
C SER A 16 2.33 -1.20 -10.97
N SER A 17 2.18 -2.44 -10.49
CA SER A 17 1.21 -2.79 -9.45
C SER A 17 1.73 -3.90 -8.53
N TRP A 18 1.08 -4.07 -7.39
CA TRP A 18 1.39 -5.15 -6.46
C TRP A 18 0.63 -6.41 -6.83
N LEU A 19 1.36 -7.51 -7.09
CA LEU A 19 0.78 -8.83 -7.22
C LEU A 19 0.09 -9.23 -5.92
N ALA A 20 -1.12 -9.80 -6.05
CA ALA A 20 -1.85 -10.28 -4.89
C ALA A 20 -1.11 -11.48 -4.27
N PRO A 21 -1.31 -11.78 -2.96
CA PRO A 21 -0.59 -12.88 -2.32
C PRO A 21 -0.75 -14.23 -3.02
N SER A 22 -1.94 -14.53 -3.54
CA SER A 22 -2.20 -15.76 -4.32
C SER A 22 -1.42 -15.87 -5.65
N GLU A 23 -0.75 -14.81 -6.08
CA GLU A 23 0.07 -14.73 -7.29
C GLU A 23 1.58 -14.73 -6.97
N VAL A 24 1.94 -14.76 -5.69
CA VAL A 24 3.31 -14.80 -5.19
C VAL A 24 3.58 -16.20 -4.64
N GLU A 25 4.47 -16.95 -5.30
CA GLU A 25 4.78 -18.33 -4.88
C GLU A 25 5.82 -18.38 -3.73
N GLU A 26 6.57 -17.31 -3.52
CA GLU A 26 7.47 -17.17 -2.38
C GLU A 26 6.71 -16.91 -1.06
N SER A 27 7.34 -17.23 0.06
CA SER A 27 6.83 -16.91 1.40
C SER A 27 7.89 -16.21 2.24
N LEU A 28 7.48 -15.51 3.30
CA LEU A 28 8.40 -14.79 4.17
C LEU A 28 8.36 -15.36 5.59
N ARG A 29 9.50 -15.87 6.06
CA ARG A 29 9.63 -16.29 7.46
C ARG A 29 10.08 -15.14 8.32
N ILE A 30 9.31 -14.87 9.37
CA ILE A 30 9.70 -13.98 10.47
C ILE A 30 10.10 -14.85 11.66
N SER A 31 11.29 -14.63 12.22
CA SER A 31 11.75 -15.41 13.37
C SER A 31 12.45 -14.57 14.44
N PHE A 32 12.31 -15.01 15.68
CA PHE A 32 12.97 -14.43 16.85
C PHE A 32 13.30 -15.54 17.86
N ILE A 33 14.60 -15.83 18.02
CA ILE A 33 15.12 -16.92 18.87
C ILE A 33 14.54 -18.28 18.46
N THR A 34 13.46 -18.73 19.10
CA THR A 34 12.77 -20.01 18.82
C THR A 34 11.36 -19.80 18.26
N LEU A 35 10.86 -18.56 18.31
CA LEU A 35 9.58 -18.19 17.74
C LEU A 35 9.74 -17.97 16.25
N GLN A 36 8.76 -18.44 15.47
CA GLN A 36 8.70 -18.18 14.05
C GLN A 36 7.25 -18.22 13.57
N THR A 37 6.97 -17.43 12.54
CA THR A 37 5.77 -17.54 11.72
C THR A 37 6.18 -17.40 10.25
N VAL A 38 5.33 -17.86 9.34
CA VAL A 38 5.58 -17.79 7.89
C VAL A 38 4.37 -17.10 7.28
N ILE A 39 4.64 -16.02 6.54
CA ILE A 39 3.63 -15.30 5.76
C ILE A 39 3.56 -15.97 4.41
N GLU A 40 2.42 -16.59 4.15
CA GLU A 40 2.03 -17.21 2.87
C GLU A 40 0.99 -16.29 2.21
N ASP A 41 -0.20 -16.80 1.90
CA ASP A 41 -1.21 -16.07 1.12
C ASP A 41 -2.19 -15.26 2.01
N ASP A 42 -2.44 -15.76 3.22
CA ASP A 42 -3.45 -15.22 4.13
C ASP A 42 -2.85 -14.42 5.29
N ALA A 43 -3.67 -13.57 5.89
CA ALA A 43 -3.35 -12.92 7.15
C ALA A 43 -3.04 -13.97 8.23
N ILE A 44 -1.97 -13.76 8.98
CA ILE A 44 -1.50 -14.73 9.97
C ILE A 44 -1.10 -14.07 11.27
N ALA A 45 -1.52 -14.69 12.37
CA ALA A 45 -1.08 -14.27 13.69
C ALA A 45 0.44 -14.42 13.82
N GLY A 46 1.09 -13.40 14.37
CA GLY A 46 2.51 -13.48 14.66
C GLY A 46 2.76 -14.12 16.01
N PHE A 47 3.59 -13.48 16.83
CA PHE A 47 3.89 -13.97 18.17
C PHE A 47 4.16 -12.84 19.15
N ASP A 48 4.04 -13.17 20.43
CA ASP A 48 4.32 -12.26 21.52
C ASP A 48 5.80 -11.96 21.66
N LEU A 49 6.10 -10.68 21.90
CA LEU A 49 7.44 -10.19 22.13
C LEU A 49 7.49 -9.53 23.52
N ALA A 50 8.37 -10.04 24.37
CA ALA A 50 8.51 -9.50 25.72
C ALA A 50 8.96 -8.03 25.70
N VAL A 51 8.35 -7.21 26.55
CA VAL A 51 8.70 -5.82 26.80
C VAL A 51 9.48 -5.73 28.11
N GLN A 52 10.40 -4.77 28.23
CA GLN A 52 11.14 -4.56 29.47
C GLN A 52 10.23 -3.97 30.57
N PRO A 53 10.56 -4.14 31.87
CA PRO A 53 9.72 -3.63 32.96
C PRO A 53 9.51 -2.10 32.96
N ASP A 54 10.39 -1.36 32.30
CA ASP A 54 10.31 0.09 32.11
C ASP A 54 9.52 0.50 30.85
N GLY A 55 8.93 -0.47 30.14
CA GLY A 55 8.24 -0.27 28.86
C GLY A 55 9.17 -0.25 27.65
N GLY A 56 10.48 -0.36 27.83
CA GLY A 56 11.45 -0.34 26.75
C GLY A 56 11.35 -1.57 25.83
N TRP A 57 11.37 -1.34 24.52
CA TRP A 57 11.33 -2.41 23.53
C TRP A 57 12.33 -2.16 22.40
N HIS A 58 13.19 -3.15 22.16
CA HIS A 58 14.15 -3.20 21.05
C HIS A 58 14.34 -4.68 20.69
N ARG A 59 13.90 -5.07 19.50
CA ARG A 59 14.00 -6.46 19.02
C ARG A 59 14.62 -6.50 17.62
N HIS A 60 15.52 -7.45 17.43
CA HIS A 60 16.09 -7.79 16.12
C HIS A 60 15.42 -9.07 15.66
N MET A 61 14.39 -8.93 14.81
CA MET A 61 13.75 -10.07 14.15
C MET A 61 14.50 -10.40 12.87
N ASN A 62 14.54 -11.67 12.52
CA ASN A 62 15.07 -12.11 11.23
C ASN A 62 13.91 -12.25 10.26
N PHE A 63 14.14 -11.77 9.04
CA PHE A 63 13.24 -11.91 7.90
C PHE A 63 13.97 -12.71 6.84
N GLU A 64 13.41 -13.84 6.45
CA GLU A 64 13.99 -14.74 5.45
C GLU A 64 12.99 -14.97 4.33
N LEU A 65 13.34 -14.55 3.12
CA LEU A 65 12.59 -14.91 1.91
C LEU A 65 12.80 -16.40 1.64
N LEU A 66 11.72 -17.16 1.67
CA LEU A 66 11.68 -18.58 1.34
C LEU A 66 11.40 -18.73 -0.16
N PRO A 67 11.98 -19.75 -0.80
CA PRO A 67 11.78 -19.94 -2.23
C PRO A 67 10.40 -20.51 -2.55
N ASP A 68 10.03 -20.44 -3.82
CA ASP A 68 8.92 -21.17 -4.41
C ASP A 68 9.11 -22.72 -4.37
N ASP A 69 8.12 -23.45 -4.88
CA ASP A 69 8.16 -24.91 -5.03
C ASP A 69 9.29 -25.41 -5.95
N SER A 70 9.82 -24.53 -6.82
CA SER A 70 10.97 -24.79 -7.69
C SER A 70 12.32 -24.53 -7.01
N ASN A 71 12.31 -24.13 -5.73
CA ASN A 71 13.48 -23.72 -4.95
C ASN A 71 14.19 -22.48 -5.53
N THR A 72 13.41 -21.58 -6.14
CA THR A 72 13.82 -20.31 -6.72
C THR A 72 13.26 -19.14 -5.91
N ARG A 73 13.99 -18.02 -5.89
CA ARG A 73 13.49 -16.74 -5.38
C ARG A 73 13.58 -15.75 -6.51
N LEU A 74 12.48 -15.07 -6.82
CA LEU A 74 12.49 -14.06 -7.84
C LEU A 74 13.09 -12.77 -7.27
N ASP A 75 13.94 -12.13 -8.08
CA ASP A 75 14.38 -10.77 -7.80
C ASP A 75 13.15 -9.84 -7.78
N GLY A 76 13.11 -8.90 -6.83
CA GLY A 76 11.99 -7.97 -6.73
C GLY A 76 11.83 -7.34 -5.35
N ILE A 77 10.76 -6.55 -5.24
CA ILE A 77 10.36 -5.88 -4.02
C ILE A 77 9.17 -6.63 -3.43
N TYR A 78 9.31 -7.03 -2.18
CA TYR A 78 8.27 -7.75 -1.44
C TYR A 78 7.72 -6.87 -0.33
N ARG A 79 6.41 -6.96 -0.07
CA ARG A 79 5.78 -6.24 1.04
C ARG A 79 4.76 -7.10 1.76
N PHE A 80 4.47 -6.73 2.99
CA PHE A 80 3.31 -7.19 3.74
C PHE A 80 2.97 -6.16 4.82
N ASP A 81 1.73 -6.19 5.28
CA ASP A 81 1.22 -5.25 6.26
C ASP A 81 1.24 -5.86 7.67
N LEU A 82 1.60 -5.04 8.64
CA LEU A 82 1.76 -5.40 10.03
C LEU A 82 0.89 -4.56 10.93
N LEU A 83 0.40 -5.20 11.99
CA LEU A 83 -0.20 -4.57 13.15
C LEU A 83 0.63 -4.90 14.38
N LEU A 84 0.95 -3.91 15.22
CA LEU A 84 1.52 -4.16 16.54
C LEU A 84 0.41 -4.10 17.59
N TYR A 85 0.23 -5.20 18.31
CA TYR A 85 -0.72 -5.28 19.43
C TYR A 85 -0.01 -5.31 20.79
N ALA A 86 -0.74 -4.95 21.84
CA ALA A 86 -0.31 -5.10 23.22
C ALA A 86 -1.22 -6.05 23.99
N THR A 87 -0.63 -6.83 24.90
CA THR A 87 -1.38 -7.74 25.77
C THR A 87 -1.87 -7.07 27.07
N GLU A 88 -1.38 -5.87 27.38
CA GLU A 88 -1.63 -5.15 28.63
C GLU A 88 -2.39 -3.83 28.41
N GLY A 89 -3.46 -3.87 27.61
CA GLY A 89 -4.47 -2.80 27.57
C GLY A 89 -4.08 -1.51 26.86
N LEU A 90 -3.01 -1.51 26.07
CA LEU A 90 -2.79 -0.47 25.04
C LEU A 90 -3.58 -0.84 23.79
N GLU A 91 -4.04 0.17 23.07
CA GLU A 91 -4.65 -0.01 21.75
C GLU A 91 -3.59 -0.50 20.74
N ASP A 92 -4.05 -1.21 19.72
CA ASP A 92 -3.20 -1.65 18.63
C ASP A 92 -2.68 -0.44 17.84
N SER A 93 -1.55 -0.61 17.16
CA SER A 93 -1.02 0.43 16.27
C SER A 93 -1.96 0.65 15.09
N GLU A 94 -1.80 1.76 14.38
CA GLU A 94 -2.22 1.79 12.98
C GLU A 94 -1.43 0.72 12.20
N PRO A 95 -2.02 0.09 11.17
CA PRO A 95 -1.28 -0.76 10.26
C PRO A 95 -0.10 -0.05 9.62
N PHE A 96 0.98 -0.77 9.36
CA PHE A 96 2.10 -0.26 8.56
C PHE A 96 2.71 -1.38 7.74
N SER A 97 3.24 -1.01 6.57
CA SER A 97 3.88 -1.96 5.66
C SER A 97 5.39 -2.01 5.91
N ILE A 98 5.98 -3.19 5.71
CA ILE A 98 7.43 -3.33 5.56
C ILE A 98 7.73 -3.82 4.15
N LEU A 99 8.62 -3.10 3.45
CA LEU A 99 9.13 -3.48 2.14
C LEU A 99 10.53 -4.07 2.25
N PHE A 100 10.78 -5.11 1.45
CA PHE A 100 12.06 -5.80 1.33
C PHE A 100 12.51 -5.75 -0.13
N ASP A 101 13.67 -5.16 -0.36
CA ASP A 101 14.40 -5.28 -1.61
C ASP A 101 15.18 -6.61 -1.61
N TYR A 102 14.83 -7.49 -2.54
CA TYR A 102 15.61 -8.67 -2.85
C TYR A 102 16.17 -8.55 -4.28
N ASN A 103 17.35 -7.93 -4.37
CA ASN A 103 18.10 -7.79 -5.63
C ASN A 103 17.29 -7.10 -6.75
N ALA A 104 16.41 -6.17 -6.38
CA ALA A 104 15.61 -5.40 -7.32
C ALA A 104 16.45 -4.31 -8.02
N LEU A 105 15.97 -3.83 -9.16
CA LEU A 105 16.53 -2.64 -9.80
C LEU A 105 16.14 -1.41 -8.98
N SER A 106 17.03 -0.43 -8.87
CA SER A 106 16.76 0.79 -8.11
C SER A 106 15.52 1.55 -8.59
N GLN A 107 15.25 1.54 -9.90
CA GLN A 107 14.04 2.14 -10.46
C GLN A 107 12.78 1.42 -9.96
N ASP A 108 12.78 0.08 -9.94
CA ASP A 108 11.63 -0.69 -9.45
C ASP A 108 11.41 -0.44 -7.95
N VAL A 109 12.48 -0.20 -7.18
CA VAL A 109 12.38 0.17 -5.75
C VAL A 109 11.74 1.53 -5.59
N ASP A 110 12.17 2.53 -6.37
CA ASP A 110 11.59 3.87 -6.34
C ASP A 110 10.10 3.82 -6.75
N ASP A 111 9.77 3.15 -7.86
CA ASP A 111 8.39 3.01 -8.35
C ASP A 111 7.50 2.26 -7.33
N ALA A 112 8.02 1.19 -6.71
CA ALA A 112 7.28 0.45 -5.68
C ALA A 112 7.03 1.31 -4.43
N ILE A 113 8.01 2.11 -4.00
CA ILE A 113 7.86 3.04 -2.87
C ILE A 113 6.85 4.13 -3.22
N ASP A 114 6.96 4.73 -4.41
CA ASP A 114 6.04 5.77 -4.86
C ASP A 114 4.60 5.24 -4.93
N SER A 115 4.39 3.99 -5.38
CA SER A 115 3.07 3.34 -5.41
C SER A 115 2.41 3.16 -4.02
N MET A 116 3.20 3.21 -2.93
CA MET A 116 2.66 3.18 -1.56
C MET A 116 2.08 4.53 -1.13
N TYR A 117 2.44 5.60 -1.82
CA TYR A 117 2.00 6.97 -1.55
C TYR A 117 1.14 7.53 -2.69
N GLU A 118 1.14 6.87 -3.85
CA GLU A 118 0.26 7.16 -4.96
C GLU A 118 -1.15 6.78 -4.54
N THR A 119 -1.87 7.79 -4.03
CA THR A 119 -3.32 7.75 -3.89
C THR A 119 -3.88 7.21 -5.19
N ALA A 120 -4.68 6.14 -5.12
CA ALA A 120 -5.43 5.63 -6.27
C ALA A 120 -5.95 6.83 -7.06
N PRO A 121 -5.86 6.84 -8.42
CA PRO A 121 -6.30 7.98 -9.20
C PRO A 121 -7.67 8.39 -8.68
N CYS A 122 -7.75 9.64 -8.21
CA CYS A 122 -8.93 10.20 -7.59
C CYS A 122 -9.59 11.09 -8.63
N PRO A 123 -10.42 10.54 -9.53
CA PRO A 123 -11.10 11.34 -10.53
C PRO A 123 -11.82 12.51 -9.85
N GLY A 124 -11.43 13.73 -10.19
CA GLY A 124 -11.98 14.95 -9.60
C GLY A 124 -11.07 15.65 -8.59
N ASP A 125 -9.94 15.07 -8.18
CA ASP A 125 -8.84 15.79 -7.52
C ASP A 125 -7.94 16.37 -8.61
N LEU A 126 -8.32 17.57 -9.05
CA LEU A 126 -7.72 18.29 -10.17
C LEU A 126 -6.51 19.13 -9.74
N ASP A 127 -6.40 19.46 -8.45
CA ASP A 127 -5.25 20.21 -7.91
C ASP A 127 -4.23 19.33 -7.16
N GLY A 128 -4.55 18.05 -6.95
CA GLY A 128 -3.65 17.03 -6.43
C GLY A 128 -3.43 17.12 -4.92
N ASP A 129 -4.37 17.70 -4.18
CA ASP A 129 -4.28 17.89 -2.73
C ASP A 129 -4.78 16.68 -1.92
N GLY A 130 -5.25 15.63 -2.59
CA GLY A 130 -5.80 14.41 -2.02
C GLY A 130 -7.26 14.52 -1.58
N THR A 131 -7.96 15.61 -1.92
CA THR A 131 -9.36 15.84 -1.57
C THR A 131 -10.14 16.47 -2.71
N VAL A 132 -11.20 15.80 -3.19
CA VAL A 132 -12.15 16.41 -4.12
C VAL A 132 -13.01 17.45 -3.40
N GLY A 133 -12.74 18.73 -3.67
CA GLY A 133 -13.31 19.84 -2.94
C GLY A 133 -13.44 21.14 -3.72
N GLY A 134 -13.36 22.24 -2.98
CA GLY A 134 -13.59 23.58 -3.53
C GLY A 134 -12.50 24.04 -4.49
N GLY A 135 -11.26 23.56 -4.32
CA GLY A 135 -10.14 23.82 -5.23
C GLY A 135 -10.41 23.22 -6.60
N ASP A 136 -10.76 21.94 -6.63
CA ASP A 136 -11.09 21.21 -7.87
C ASP A 136 -12.31 21.77 -8.58
N LEU A 137 -13.35 22.11 -7.81
CA LEU A 137 -14.53 22.76 -8.39
C LEU A 137 -14.16 24.09 -9.07
N ALA A 138 -13.25 24.87 -8.47
CA ALA A 138 -12.78 26.11 -9.08
C ALA A 138 -11.98 25.85 -10.36
N THR A 139 -11.13 24.82 -10.37
CA THR A 139 -10.38 24.38 -11.56
C THR A 139 -11.33 23.95 -12.68
N LEU A 140 -12.31 23.08 -12.39
CA LEU A 140 -13.30 22.61 -13.35
C LEU A 140 -14.10 23.78 -13.95
N LEU A 141 -14.56 24.72 -13.12
CA LEU A 141 -15.31 25.89 -13.58
C LEU A 141 -14.45 26.89 -14.38
N ALA A 142 -13.14 26.97 -14.12
CA ALA A 142 -12.22 27.79 -14.89
C ALA A 142 -12.06 27.27 -16.32
N GLU A 143 -12.25 25.97 -16.53
CA GLU A 143 -12.12 25.29 -17.82
C GLU A 143 -13.46 25.04 -18.52
N TRP A 144 -14.56 25.58 -18.00
CA TRP A 144 -15.90 25.33 -18.50
C TRP A 144 -16.06 25.61 -20.00
N GLY A 145 -16.48 24.60 -20.76
CA GLY A 145 -16.67 24.65 -22.21
C GLY A 145 -15.38 24.58 -23.03
N LEU A 146 -14.22 24.35 -22.39
CA LEU A 146 -12.95 24.12 -23.05
C LEU A 146 -12.68 22.63 -23.25
N LEU A 147 -11.76 22.33 -24.16
CA LEU A 147 -11.13 21.01 -24.26
C LEU A 147 -10.07 20.94 -23.16
N SER A 148 -10.14 19.94 -22.30
CA SER A 148 -9.18 19.71 -21.22
C SER A 148 -9.03 18.21 -21.01
N GLU A 149 -7.82 17.67 -21.00
CA GLU A 149 -7.62 16.25 -20.68
C GLU A 149 -7.73 15.99 -19.16
N THR A 150 -7.53 17.03 -18.35
CA THR A 150 -7.52 16.92 -16.88
C THR A 150 -8.89 17.12 -16.27
N SER A 151 -9.68 18.09 -16.76
CA SER A 151 -11.01 18.41 -16.20
C SER A 151 -12.17 17.76 -16.95
N ASP A 152 -11.93 17.14 -18.13
CA ASP A 152 -12.92 16.29 -18.83
C ASP A 152 -12.95 14.90 -18.20
N LEU A 153 -13.61 14.82 -17.05
CA LEU A 153 -13.79 13.58 -16.30
C LEU A 153 -14.70 12.58 -17.02
N SER A 154 -15.54 13.05 -17.94
CA SER A 154 -16.46 12.23 -18.73
C SER A 154 -15.82 11.65 -20.00
N GLY A 155 -14.76 12.29 -20.51
CA GLY A 155 -14.09 11.93 -21.75
C GLY A 155 -14.89 12.27 -23.01
N ASP A 156 -15.85 13.20 -22.93
CA ASP A 156 -16.71 13.58 -24.05
C ASP A 156 -16.06 14.64 -24.97
N GLY A 157 -14.90 15.15 -24.55
CA GLY A 157 -14.08 16.14 -25.19
C GLY A 157 -14.24 17.54 -24.60
N PHE A 158 -15.25 17.83 -23.77
CA PHE A 158 -15.51 19.17 -23.25
C PHE A 158 -15.84 19.18 -21.76
N VAL A 159 -15.27 20.14 -21.03
CA VAL A 159 -15.61 20.32 -19.61
C VAL A 159 -17.00 20.94 -19.47
N GLY A 160 -17.92 20.26 -18.78
CA GLY A 160 -19.29 20.68 -18.61
C GLY A 160 -20.04 20.03 -17.46
N GLY A 161 -21.36 19.91 -17.63
CA GLY A 161 -22.26 19.47 -16.57
C GLY A 161 -22.08 18.00 -16.17
N GLU A 162 -21.58 17.17 -17.08
CA GLU A 162 -21.30 15.76 -16.81
C GLU A 162 -20.07 15.63 -15.90
N ASP A 163 -18.99 16.35 -16.20
CA ASP A 163 -17.78 16.40 -15.36
C ASP A 163 -18.08 16.97 -13.98
N LEU A 164 -18.88 18.04 -13.91
CA LEU A 164 -19.33 18.60 -12.63
C LEU A 164 -20.11 17.56 -11.80
N SER A 165 -20.93 16.74 -12.45
CA SER A 165 -21.69 15.69 -11.76
C SER A 165 -20.77 14.58 -11.24
N ILE A 166 -19.72 14.24 -12.00
CA ILE A 166 -18.70 13.27 -11.58
C ILE A 166 -17.91 13.80 -10.39
N LEU A 167 -17.43 15.05 -10.46
CA LEU A 167 -16.68 15.71 -9.38
C LEU A 167 -17.50 15.77 -8.09
N LEU A 168 -18.75 16.26 -8.15
CA LEU A 168 -19.62 16.32 -6.98
C LEU A 168 -19.99 14.94 -6.44
N GLY A 169 -20.04 13.92 -7.30
CA GLY A 169 -20.26 12.52 -6.90
C GLY A 169 -19.11 11.93 -6.10
N ARG A 170 -17.91 12.53 -6.17
CA ARG A 170 -16.69 12.11 -5.48
C ARG A 170 -16.23 13.08 -4.39
N TRP A 171 -17.08 14.05 -4.02
CA TRP A 171 -16.76 15.08 -3.04
C TRP A 171 -16.30 14.51 -1.69
N GLY A 172 -15.13 14.95 -1.23
CA GLY A 172 -14.52 14.48 0.01
C GLY A 172 -13.08 13.99 -0.20
N VAL A 173 -12.50 13.44 0.86
CA VAL A 173 -11.15 12.88 0.80
C VAL A 173 -11.11 11.73 -0.19
N CYS A 174 -10.03 11.66 -0.97
CA CYS A 174 -9.76 10.51 -1.82
C CYS A 174 -9.52 9.32 -0.89
N SER A 175 -10.47 8.39 -0.86
CA SER A 175 -10.32 7.13 -0.12
C SER A 175 -9.37 6.23 -0.90
N GLU A 176 -8.33 5.74 -0.22
CA GLU A 176 -7.50 4.62 -0.69
C GLU A 176 -8.34 3.39 -1.05
#